data_AF-A0A3A6PJ14-F1
#
_entry.id   AF-A0A3A6PJ14-F1
#
_cell.length_a   1.000
_cell.length_b   1.000
_cell.length_c   1.000
_cell.angle_alpha   90.00
_cell.angle_beta   90.00
_cell.angle_gamma   90.00
#
_symmetry.space_group_name_H-M   'P 1'
#
loop_
_entity.id
_entity.type
_entity.pdbx_description
1 polymer ?
#
loop_
_entity_poly.entity_id
_entity_poly.type
_entity_poly.pdbx_seq_one_letter_code
_entity_poly.pdbx_strand_id
1 'polypeptide(L)' 'MDQWLADHPDFLIDCPHQPGNLRITRDACAKRHATANEPRWANIGAEPFHIFVFKMNLVPCRKCELGASLAREAKIKAA' A
#
# COMPACT_ATOMS: atom_id res chain seq x y z
N MET A 1 -5.61 16.50 -17.81
CA MET A 1 -5.06 15.20 -17.37
C MET A 1 -3.65 15.13 -17.90
N ASP A 2 -2.67 14.70 -17.09
CA ASP A 2 -1.26 14.65 -17.48
C ASP A 2 -1.08 13.70 -18.69
N GLN A 3 -0.44 14.16 -19.77
CA GLN A 3 -0.23 13.37 -20.99
C GLN A 3 0.48 12.06 -20.67
N TRP A 4 1.41 12.07 -19.72
CA TRP A 4 2.15 10.87 -19.34
C TRP A 4 1.24 9.79 -18.74
N LEU A 5 0.24 10.17 -17.94
CA LEU A 5 -0.73 9.24 -17.36
C LEU A 5 -1.69 8.66 -18.42
N ALA A 6 -1.98 9.41 -19.48
CA ALA A 6 -2.76 8.91 -20.60
C ALA A 6 -1.99 7.83 -21.37
N ASP A 7 -0.68 7.99 -21.49
CA ASP A 7 0.21 7.04 -22.18
C ASP A 7 0.54 5.81 -21.31
N HIS A 8 0.27 5.85 -20.00
CA HIS A 8 0.55 4.76 -19.04
C HIS A 8 -0.69 4.43 -18.19
N PRO A 9 -1.77 3.92 -18.80
CA PRO A 9 -3.05 3.71 -18.10
C PRO A 9 -2.95 2.75 -16.91
N ASP A 10 -2.03 1.78 -16.98
CA ASP A 10 -1.81 0.75 -15.95
C ASP A 10 -0.91 1.20 -14.79
N PHE A 11 -0.37 2.42 -14.86
CA PHE A 11 0.53 2.93 -13.83
C PHE A 11 -0.18 3.10 -12.49
N LEU A 12 -1.42 3.61 -12.54
CA LEU A 12 -2.31 3.79 -11.40
C LEU A 12 -3.40 2.71 -11.43
N ILE A 13 -3.58 2.01 -10.32
CA ILE A 13 -4.60 0.99 -10.14
C ILE A 13 -5.71 1.46 -9.20
N ASP A 14 -6.89 0.88 -9.38
CA ASP A 14 -8.00 1.04 -8.44
C ASP A 14 -7.73 0.17 -7.21
N CYS A 15 -7.69 0.79 -6.04
CA CYS A 15 -7.49 0.08 -4.78
C CYS A 15 -8.75 0.20 -3.91
N PRO A 16 -9.42 -0.92 -3.57
CA PRO A 16 -10.65 -0.88 -2.77
C PRO A 16 -10.39 -0.43 -1.32
N HIS A 17 -9.13 -0.36 -0.90
CA HIS A 17 -8.70 0.06 0.42
C HIS A 17 -8.17 1.49 0.46
N GLN A 18 -8.18 2.21 -0.67
CA GLN A 18 -7.88 3.64 -0.67
C GLN A 18 -9.14 4.45 -0.32
N PRO A 19 -9.07 5.34 0.67
CA PRO A 19 -10.19 6.21 0.99
C PRO A 19 -10.51 7.13 -0.19
N GLY A 20 -11.80 7.39 -0.40
CA GLY A 20 -12.27 8.32 -1.44
C GLY A 20 -12.07 7.82 -2.88
N ASN A 21 -11.97 6.50 -3.09
CA ASN A 21 -11.75 5.90 -4.42
C ASN A 21 -10.51 6.45 -5.14
N LEU A 22 -9.49 6.82 -4.37
CA LEU A 22 -8.23 7.29 -4.93
C LEU A 22 -7.49 6.14 -5.60
N ARG A 23 -7.01 6.40 -6.82
CA ARG A 23 -6.09 5.49 -7.50
C ARG A 23 -4.70 5.59 -6.89
N ILE A 24 -3.97 4.49 -6.90
CA ILE A 24 -2.62 4.38 -6.33
C ILE A 24 -1.68 3.76 -7.35
N THR A 25 -0.39 4.11 -7.31
CA THR A 25 0.58 3.45 -8.20
C THR A 25 0.78 2.00 -7.79
N ARG A 26 1.14 1.15 -8.76
CA ARG A 26 1.52 -0.26 -8.49
C ARG A 26 2.61 -0.35 -7.42
N ASP A 27 3.65 0.48 -7.55
CA ASP A 27 4.77 0.56 -6.61
C ASP A 27 4.34 0.98 -5.20
N ALA A 28 3.43 1.95 -5.08
CA ALA A 28 2.93 2.37 -3.78
C ALA A 28 2.07 1.28 -3.14
N CYS A 29 1.29 0.52 -3.92
CA CYS A 29 0.56 -0.64 -3.42
C CYS A 29 1.53 -1.72 -2.88
N ALA A 30 2.58 -2.04 -3.65
CA ALA A 30 3.63 -2.97 -3.25
C ALA A 30 4.31 -2.56 -1.94
N LYS A 31 4.72 -1.29 -1.84
CA LYS A 31 5.33 -0.73 -0.61
C LYS A 31 4.38 -0.80 0.58
N ARG A 32 3.11 -0.47 0.42
CA ARG A 32 2.11 -0.57 1.50
C ARG A 32 1.98 -2.00 2.01
N HIS A 33 1.99 -3.01 1.14
CA HIS A 33 1.97 -4.41 1.55
C HIS A 33 3.24 -4.80 2.32
N ALA A 34 4.42 -4.43 1.81
CA ALA A 34 5.68 -4.70 2.49
C ALA A 34 5.71 -4.04 3.89
N THR A 35 5.37 -2.75 3.97
CA THR A 35 5.31 -2.00 5.22
C THR A 35 4.27 -2.55 6.18
N ALA A 36 3.10 -2.97 5.71
CA ALA A 36 2.10 -3.60 6.57
C ALA A 36 2.61 -4.87 7.29
N ASN A 37 3.62 -5.52 6.72
CA ASN A 37 4.22 -6.77 7.20
C ASN A 37 5.61 -6.58 7.84
N GLU A 38 6.15 -5.37 7.96
CA GLU A 38 7.37 -5.15 8.75
C GLU A 38 7.07 -5.33 10.25
N PRO A 39 7.98 -5.93 11.04
CA PRO A 39 7.76 -6.18 12.46
C PRO A 39 7.39 -4.92 13.27
N ARG A 40 7.96 -3.76 12.90
CA ARG A 40 7.67 -2.46 13.55
C ARG A 40 6.19 -2.08 13.47
N TRP A 41 5.49 -2.50 12.42
CA TRP A 41 4.09 -2.16 12.16
C TRP A 41 3.12 -3.31 12.45
N ALA A 42 3.62 -4.48 12.87
CA ALA A 42 2.81 -5.66 13.14
C ALA A 42 1.91 -5.53 14.38
N ASN A 43 2.42 -4.90 15.45
CA ASN A 43 1.70 -4.77 16.72
C ASN A 43 1.02 -3.40 16.85
N ILE A 44 -0.22 -3.39 17.33
CA ILE A 44 -0.96 -2.16 17.67
C ILE A 44 -0.84 -1.98 19.19
N GLY A 45 -0.29 -0.85 19.62
CA GLY A 45 -0.09 -0.51 21.04
C GLY A 45 -0.56 0.91 21.37
N ALA A 46 -0.19 1.42 22.55
CA ALA A 46 -0.49 2.78 22.99
C ALA A 46 0.41 3.82 22.29
N GLU A 47 0.30 3.89 20.96
CA GLU A 47 1.08 4.82 20.15
C GLU A 47 0.39 6.18 19.99
N PRO A 48 1.15 7.23 19.66
CA PRO A 48 0.56 8.51 19.27
C PRO A 48 -0.48 8.35 18.16
N PHE A 49 -1.55 9.14 18.21
CA PHE A 49 -2.71 9.01 17.32
C PHE A 49 -2.34 8.94 15.82
N HIS A 50 -1.36 9.73 15.37
CA HIS A 50 -0.93 9.71 13.97
C HIS A 50 -0.30 8.38 13.55
N ILE A 51 0.46 7.74 14.44
CA ILE A 51 1.03 6.40 14.19
C ILE A 51 -0.08 5.35 14.20
N PHE A 52 -1.02 5.46 15.14
CA PHE A 52 -2.19 4.58 15.19
C PHE A 52 -2.99 4.64 13.88
N VAL A 53 -3.34 5.83 13.41
CA VAL A 53 -4.06 6.02 12.14
C VAL A 53 -3.26 5.45 10.96
N PHE A 54 -1.95 5.69 10.91
CA PHE A 54 -1.08 5.11 9.88
C PHE A 54 -1.14 3.58 9.89
N LYS A 55 -0.99 2.94 11.06
CA LYS A 55 -1.07 1.47 11.21
C LYS A 55 -2.43 0.94 10.79
N MET A 56 -3.52 1.59 11.20
CA MET A 56 -4.88 1.17 10.83
C MET A 56 -5.10 1.19 9.31
N ASN A 57 -4.49 2.15 8.60
CA ASN A 57 -4.52 2.19 7.14
C ASN A 57 -3.70 1.09 6.45
N LEU A 58 -2.78 0.43 7.17
CA LEU A 58 -1.97 -0.68 6.66
C LEU A 58 -2.59 -2.05 6.99
N VAL A 59 -3.50 -2.15 7.96
CA VAL A 59 -4.14 -3.42 8.35
C VAL A 59 -4.73 -4.17 7.15
N PRO A 60 -5.50 -3.54 6.23
CA PRO A 60 -6.05 -4.24 5.07
C PRO A 60 -4.97 -4.79 4.13
N CYS A 61 -3.80 -4.15 4.11
CA CYS A 61 -2.70 -4.52 3.22
C CYS A 61 -1.94 -5.77 3.68
N ARG A 62 -2.05 -6.19 4.95
CA ARG A 62 -1.29 -7.34 5.50
C ARG A 62 -1.51 -8.65 4.73
N LYS A 63 -2.76 -8.93 4.38
CA LYS A 63 -3.19 -10.14 3.65
C LYS A 63 -3.72 -9.83 2.24
N CYS A 64 -3.40 -8.66 1.71
CA CYS A 64 -3.87 -8.25 0.38
C CYS A 64 -3.10 -9.00 -0.71
N GLU A 65 -3.80 -9.81 -1.50
CA GLU A 65 -3.20 -10.61 -2.60
C GLU A 65 -2.60 -9.72 -3.70
N LEU A 66 -3.30 -8.64 -4.06
CA LEU A 66 -2.80 -7.68 -5.05
C LEU A 66 -1.48 -7.04 -4.58
N GLY A 67 -1.43 -6.56 -3.35
CA GLY A 67 -0.23 -5.98 -2.76
C GLY A 67 0.92 -7.00 -2.69
N ALA A 68 0.63 -8.26 -2.36
CA ALA A 68 1.62 -9.33 -2.32
C ALA A 68 2.20 -9.65 -3.71
N SER A 69 1.34 -9.74 -4.75
CA SER A 69 1.78 -9.94 -6.14
C SER A 69 2.69 -8.80 -6.60
N LEU A 70 2.26 -7.55 -6.39
CA LEU A 70 3.01 -6.37 -6.80
C LEU A 70 4.33 -6.23 -6.03
N ALA A 71 4.37 -6.56 -4.73
CA ALA A 71 5.61 -6.61 -3.96
C ALA A 71 6.60 -7.65 -4.50
N ARG A 72 6.10 -8.83 -4.90
CA ARG A 72 6.91 -9.88 -5.50
C ARG A 72 7.46 -9.46 -6.87
N GLU A 73 6.63 -8.86 -7.73
CA GLU A 73 7.05 -8.32 -9.03
C GLU A 73 8.14 -7.25 -8.88
N ALA A 74 7.95 -6.33 -7.94
CA ALA A 74 8.89 -5.24 -7.66
C ALA A 74 10.13 -5.69 -6.87
N LYS A 75 10.24 -6.97 -6.49
CA LYS A 75 11.31 -7.54 -5.64
C LYS A 75 11.46 -6.81 -4.30
N ILE A 76 10.37 -6.23 -3.79
CA ILE A 76 10.35 -5.53 -2.51
C ILE A 76 10.17 -6.59 -1.41
N LYS A 77 11.10 -6.62 -0.46
CA LYS A 77 10.97 -7.41 0.76
C LYS A 77 10.56 -6.49 1.91
N ALA A 78 9.79 -7.00 2.86
CA ALA A 78 9.66 -6.36 4.16
C ALA A 78 11.07 -6.27 4.77
N ALA A 79 11.42 -5.09 5.28
CA ALA A 79 12.70 -4.82 5.93
C ALA A 79 12.79 -5.47 7.32
#